data_AF-A0A847ENN5-F1
#
_entry.id   AF-A0A847ENN5-F1
#
_cell.length_a   1.000
_cell.length_b   1.000
_cell.length_c   1.000
_cell.angle_alpha   90.00
_cell.angle_beta   90.00
_cell.angle_gamma   90.00
#
_symmetry.space_group_name_H-M   'P 1'
#
loop_
_entity.id
_entity.type
_entity.pdbx_description
1 polymer ?
#
loop_
_entity_poly.entity_id
_entity_poly.type
_entity_poly.pdbx_seq_one_letter_code
_entity_poly.pdbx_strand_id
1 'polypeptide(L)' 'MYTPRHFAMTDEHVRSLLATAETAQLVTAHETGPVATLLPLTWRPDAAGEGLGSLVFHVTRVNPVWK' A
#
# COMPACT_ATOMS: atom_id res chain seq x y z
N MET A 1 -5.45 9.02 10.36
CA MET A 1 -6.89 9.32 10.22
C MET A 1 -7.64 8.39 11.16
N TYR A 2 -8.59 8.92 11.93
CA TYR A 2 -9.50 8.08 12.72
C TYR A 2 -10.51 7.42 11.78
N THR A 3 -10.68 6.11 11.89
CA THR A 3 -11.73 5.36 11.19
C THR A 3 -12.75 4.88 12.22
N PRO A 4 -14.00 5.36 12.17
CA PRO A 4 -15.06 4.85 13.05
C PRO A 4 -15.20 3.33 12.91
N ARG A 5 -15.45 2.63 14.03
CA ARG A 5 -15.49 1.15 14.08
C ARG A 5 -16.45 0.53 13.05
N HIS A 6 -17.58 1.17 12.77
CA HIS A 6 -18.57 0.67 11.81
C HIS A 6 -18.15 0.84 10.34
N PHE A 7 -17.07 1.57 10.07
CA PHE A 7 -16.44 1.70 8.76
C PHE A 7 -15.10 0.98 8.66
N ALA A 8 -14.63 0.35 9.73
CA ALA A 8 -13.39 -0.43 9.69
C ALA A 8 -13.62 -1.70 8.85
N MET A 9 -12.74 -1.94 7.87
CA MET A 9 -12.72 -3.20 7.15
C MET A 9 -12.21 -4.30 8.08
N THR A 10 -12.84 -5.48 8.01
CA THR A 10 -12.29 -6.69 8.63
C THR A 10 -11.00 -7.08 7.90
N ASP A 11 -10.09 -7.78 8.58
CA ASP A 11 -8.86 -8.23 7.93
C ASP A 11 -9.13 -9.15 6.72
N GLU A 12 -10.24 -9.89 6.73
CA GLU A 12 -10.70 -10.68 5.58
C GLU A 12 -11.02 -9.79 4.37
N HIS A 13 -11.82 -8.74 4.56
CA HIS A 13 -12.12 -7.78 3.49
C HIS A 13 -10.86 -7.07 3.01
N VAL A 14 -9.92 -6.74 3.90
CA VAL A 14 -8.64 -6.14 3.51
C VAL A 14 -7.85 -7.11 2.63
N ARG A 15 -7.74 -8.38 3.01
CA ARG A 15 -7.06 -9.40 2.19
C ARG A 15 -7.74 -9.58 0.83
N SER A 16 -9.07 -9.59 0.79
CA SER A 16 -9.82 -9.68 -0.47
C SER A 16 -9.57 -8.47 -1.38
N LEU A 17 -9.43 -7.26 -0.82
CA LEU A 17 -9.07 -6.06 -1.56
C LEU A 17 -7.63 -6.13 -2.08
N LEU A 18 -6.69 -6.53 -1.22
CA LEU A 18 -5.28 -6.63 -1.58
C LEU A 18 -5.03 -7.70 -2.66
N ALA A 19 -5.83 -8.77 -2.68
CA ALA A 19 -5.75 -9.83 -3.68
C ALA A 19 -6.14 -9.38 -5.10
N THR A 20 -6.89 -8.28 -5.24
CA THR A 20 -7.39 -7.78 -6.54
C THR A 20 -6.80 -6.43 -6.93
N ALA A 21 -6.00 -5.81 -6.07
CA ALA A 21 -5.42 -4.50 -6.32
C ALA A 21 -4.26 -4.57 -7.33
N GLU A 22 -4.36 -3.80 -8.40
CA GLU A 22 -3.33 -3.74 -9.46
C GLU A 22 -2.41 -2.51 -9.34
N THR A 23 -2.91 -1.42 -8.75
CA THR A 23 -2.19 -0.16 -8.57
C THR A 23 -2.52 0.49 -7.23
N ALA A 24 -1.63 1.34 -6.73
CA ALA A 24 -1.87 2.15 -5.54
C ALA A 24 -1.18 3.51 -5.65
N GLN A 25 -1.72 4.48 -4.89
CA GLN A 25 -1.05 5.75 -4.66
C GLN A 25 -0.04 5.58 -3.52
N LEU A 26 1.26 5.63 -3.85
CA LEU A 26 2.31 5.75 -2.86
C LEU A 26 2.44 7.20 -2.44
N VAL A 27 2.11 7.51 -1.18
CA VAL A 27 2.21 8.85 -0.61
C VAL A 27 3.45 8.94 0.28
N THR A 28 4.43 9.74 -0.14
CA THR A 28 5.68 9.98 0.60
C THR A 28 5.68 11.39 1.20
N ALA A 29 6.25 11.56 2.40
CA ALA A 29 6.36 12.85 3.07
C ALA A 29 7.69 13.54 2.72
N HIS A 30 7.62 14.81 2.32
CA HIS A 30 8.77 15.67 2.03
C HIS A 30 8.64 17.00 2.79
N GLU A 31 9.73 17.77 2.89
CA GLU A 31 9.71 19.09 3.54
C GLU A 31 8.70 20.06 2.91
N THR A 32 8.46 19.92 1.61
CA THR A 32 7.47 20.72 0.86
C THR A 32 6.04 20.19 0.94
N GLY A 33 5.82 19.08 1.66
CA GLY A 33 4.52 18.41 1.80
C GLY A 33 4.47 17.01 1.17
N PRO A 34 3.32 16.32 1.27
CA PRO A 34 3.16 14.98 0.75
C PRO A 34 3.11 14.96 -0.78
N VAL A 35 3.76 13.95 -1.38
CA VAL A 35 3.73 13.68 -2.82
C VAL A 35 3.12 12.30 -3.06
N ALA A 36 2.15 12.21 -3.98
CA ALA A 36 1.50 10.97 -4.37
C ALA A 36 1.99 10.49 -5.75
N THR A 37 2.41 9.23 -5.84
CA THR A 37 2.84 8.59 -7.09
C THR A 37 2.00 7.34 -7.33
N LEU A 38 1.32 7.27 -8.48
CA LEU A 38 0.55 6.09 -8.88
C LEU A 38 1.51 5.02 -9.41
N LEU A 39 1.52 3.85 -8.77
CA LEU A 39 2.43 2.77 -9.11
C LEU A 39 1.68 1.44 -9.25
N PRO A 40 2.06 0.58 -10.22
CA PRO A 40 1.68 -0.83 -10.20
C PRO A 40 2.16 -1.50 -8.91
N LEU A 41 1.32 -2.36 -8.34
CA LEU A 41 1.63 -3.06 -7.09
C LEU A 41 1.54 -4.57 -7.24
N THR A 42 2.30 -5.27 -6.41
CA THR A 42 2.10 -6.69 -6.14
C THR A 42 1.97 -6.88 -4.65
N TRP A 43 0.85 -7.41 -4.20
CA TRP A 43 0.68 -7.82 -2.82
C TRP A 43 1.34 -9.18 -2.58
N ARG A 44 2.16 -9.27 -1.53
CA ARG A 44 2.77 -10.51 -1.03
C ARG A 44 2.22 -10.78 0.37
N PRO A 45 1.33 -11.78 0.55
CA PRO A 45 0.79 -12.09 1.88
C PRO A 45 1.90 -12.53 2.84
N ASP A 46 1.70 -12.28 4.12
CA ASP A 46 2.59 -12.79 5.18
C ASP A 46 2.51 -14.32 5.24
N ALA A 47 3.66 -14.99 5.23
CA ALA A 47 3.75 -16.43 5.22
C ALA A 47 3.32 -17.06 6.56
N ALA A 48 3.50 -16.36 7.67
CA ALA A 48 3.08 -16.82 8.99
C ALA A 48 1.59 -16.55 9.26
N GLY A 49 0.95 -15.69 8.46
CA GLY A 49 -0.45 -15.29 8.62
C GLY A 49 -0.71 -14.38 9.82
N GLU A 50 0.33 -13.86 10.47
CA GLU A 50 0.24 -12.97 11.63
C GLU A 50 -0.10 -11.53 11.23
N GLY A 51 0.23 -11.15 9.98
CA GLY A 51 -0.07 -9.84 9.42
C GLY A 51 -0.77 -9.88 8.05
N LEU A 52 -0.81 -8.71 7.40
CA LEU A 52 -1.33 -8.56 6.05
C LEU A 52 -0.27 -8.83 4.96
N GLY A 53 1.02 -8.86 5.30
CA GLY A 53 2.12 -9.02 4.34
C GLY A 53 2.71 -7.70 3.87
N SER A 54 3.19 -7.66 2.62
CA SER A 54 3.91 -6.52 2.04
C SER A 54 3.35 -6.10 0.68
N LEU A 55 3.42 -4.80 0.39
CA LEU A 55 3.18 -4.26 -0.96
C LEU A 55 4.52 -4.04 -1.64
N VAL A 56 4.69 -4.64 -2.81
CA VAL A 56 5.90 -4.52 -3.62
C VAL A 56 5.61 -3.64 -4.82
N PHE A 57 6.46 -2.64 -5.04
CA PHE A 57 6.40 -1.73 -6.17
C PHE A 57 7.71 -1.84 -6.96
N HIS A 58 7.61 -1.75 -8.29
CA HIS A 58 8.80 -1.69 -9.14
C HIS A 58 8.94 -0.28 -9.70
N VAL A 59 10.09 0.34 -9.43
CA VAL A 59 10.46 1.67 -9.94
C VAL A 59 11.87 1.63 -10.52
N THR A 60 12.15 2.52 -11.47
CA THR A 60 13.50 2.69 -11.99
C THR A 60 14.35 3.48 -10.98
N ARG A 61 15.68 3.34 -11.00
CA ARG A 61 16.58 4.07 -10.08
C ARG A 61 16.51 5.60 -10.22
N VAL A 62 16.05 6.09 -11.36
CA VAL A 62 15.89 7.53 -11.62
C VAL A 62 14.57 8.06 -11.08
N ASN A 63 13.63 7.19 -10.70
CA ASN A 63 12.37 7.59 -10.10
C ASN A 63 12.64 8.30 -8.76
N PRO A 64 12.04 9.48 -8.49
CA PRO A 64 12.21 10.20 -7.23
C PRO A 64 11.92 9.37 -5.97
N VAL A 65 11.02 8.40 -6.05
CA VAL A 65 10.68 7.49 -4.93
C VAL A 65 11.82 6.54 -4.55
N TRP A 66 12.77 6.28 -5.46
CA TRP A 66 13.93 5.42 -5.18
C TRP A 66 15.00 6.11 -4.32
N LYS A 67 15.02 7.46 -4.32
CA LYS A 67 16.02 8.27 -3.63
C LYS A 67 15.58 8.56 -2.20
#